data_AF-A0A4Z0QCA3-F1
#
_entry.id   AF-A0A4Z0QCA3-F1
#
_cell.length_a   1.000
_cell.length_b   1.000
_cell.length_c   1.000
_cell.angle_alpha   90.00
_cell.angle_beta   90.00
_cell.angle_gamma   90.00
#
_symmetry.space_group_name_H-M   'P 1'
#
loop_
_entity.id
_entity.type
_entity.pdbx_description
1 polymer ?
#
loop_
_entity_poly.entity_id
_entity_poly.type
_entity_poly.pdbx_seq_one_letter_code
_entity_poly.pdbx_strand_id
1 'polypeptide(L)'
;MNDSQRAKLAMLQTTLRVLDEHADLYATNKALGKARQELAALVADLDPTAERQQRATTPAKPGAVKKETKEKLAERAAAVAAALLALADELNDIRLHTDSDYTERQLRRQPDADLLRITHNLHQRATDHAQALAEQGVTAQELSDLQAAIQAFQQEQTTPRTRMADGKARKQEINADLREASALLRNRIDKFLIRYQRPEPQFHTAYQSARQVVNTAARPAAKTTPAPVG
;
A
#
# COMPACT_ATOMS: atom_id res chain seq x y z
N MET A 1 7.76 -7.22 1.41
CA MET A 1 8.43 -8.54 1.51
C MET A 1 7.98 -9.34 2.72
N ASN A 2 7.87 -10.66 2.60
CA ASN A 2 7.76 -11.60 3.73
C ASN A 2 9.15 -12.03 4.24
N ASP A 3 9.23 -12.77 5.34
CA ASP A 3 10.50 -13.13 5.97
C ASP A 3 11.40 -13.99 5.07
N SER A 4 10.81 -14.92 4.30
CA SER A 4 11.55 -15.71 3.32
C SER A 4 12.14 -14.86 2.19
N GLN A 5 11.41 -13.85 1.72
CA GLN A 5 11.89 -12.90 0.70
C GLN A 5 13.02 -12.02 1.25
N ARG A 6 12.94 -11.59 2.52
CA ARG A 6 14.01 -10.84 3.20
C ARG A 6 15.28 -11.68 3.37
N ALA A 7 15.14 -12.93 3.80
CA ALA A 7 16.28 -13.85 3.91
C ALA A 7 16.96 -14.08 2.55
N LYS A 8 16.17 -14.19 1.47
CA LYS A 8 16.72 -14.25 0.10
C LYS A 8 17.44 -12.97 -0.29
N LEU A 9 16.86 -11.80 -0.07
CA LEU A 9 17.53 -10.53 -0.36
C LEU A 9 18.86 -10.40 0.41
N ALA A 10 18.87 -10.75 1.69
CA ALA A 10 20.09 -10.73 2.51
C ALA A 10 21.17 -11.66 1.95
N MET A 11 20.79 -12.85 1.45
CA MET A 11 21.69 -13.77 0.76
C MET A 11 22.23 -13.15 -0.55
N LEU A 12 21.38 -12.51 -1.36
CA LEU A 12 21.81 -11.83 -2.59
C LEU A 12 22.81 -10.70 -2.29
N GLN A 13 22.51 -9.86 -1.29
CA GLN A 13 23.39 -8.77 -0.84
C GLN A 13 24.74 -9.28 -0.34
N THR A 14 24.72 -10.35 0.47
CA THR A 14 25.95 -10.96 1.00
C THR A 14 26.77 -11.58 -0.13
N THR A 15 26.12 -12.23 -1.09
CA THR A 15 26.79 -12.82 -2.27
C THR A 15 27.41 -11.74 -3.15
N LEU A 16 26.69 -10.65 -3.41
CA LEU A 16 27.19 -9.52 -4.18
C LEU A 16 28.41 -8.90 -3.52
N ARG A 17 28.38 -8.69 -2.20
CA ARG A 17 29.52 -8.18 -1.45
C ARG A 17 30.76 -9.04 -1.59
N VAL A 18 30.65 -10.37 -1.48
CA VAL A 18 31.79 -11.28 -1.66
C VAL A 18 32.34 -11.19 -3.09
N LEU A 19 31.47 -11.10 -4.10
CA LEU A 19 31.91 -10.90 -5.48
C LEU A 19 32.66 -9.56 -5.62
N ASP A 20 32.17 -8.48 -5.03
CA ASP A 20 32.80 -7.16 -5.10
C ASP A 20 34.17 -7.13 -4.41
N GLU A 21 34.27 -7.72 -3.21
CA GLU A 21 35.52 -7.82 -2.44
C GLU A 21 36.64 -8.58 -3.20
N HIS A 22 36.28 -9.47 -4.12
CA HIS A 22 37.21 -10.33 -4.85
C HIS A 22 37.23 -10.04 -6.36
N ALA A 23 36.76 -8.86 -6.78
CA ALA A 23 36.63 -8.49 -8.19
C ALA A 23 37.93 -8.64 -8.99
N ASP A 24 39.07 -8.38 -8.34
CA ASP A 24 40.40 -8.46 -8.95
C ASP A 24 40.73 -9.88 -9.43
N LEU A 25 40.28 -10.92 -8.71
CA LEU A 25 40.55 -12.33 -9.02
C LEU A 25 39.89 -12.80 -10.33
N TYR A 26 38.83 -12.12 -10.76
CA TYR A 26 38.10 -12.47 -11.97
C TYR A 26 37.95 -11.31 -12.95
N ALA A 27 38.78 -10.27 -12.84
CA ALA A 27 38.76 -9.10 -13.73
C ALA A 27 38.88 -9.46 -15.22
N THR A 28 39.61 -10.53 -15.54
CA THR A 28 39.75 -11.04 -16.92
C THR A 28 38.51 -11.79 -17.42
N ASN A 29 37.65 -12.27 -16.51
CA ASN A 29 36.41 -12.96 -16.81
C ASN A 29 35.24 -11.97 -16.97
N LYS A 30 35.20 -11.31 -18.13
CA LYS A 30 34.17 -10.30 -18.47
C LYS A 30 32.74 -10.81 -18.34
N ALA A 31 32.50 -12.10 -18.61
CA ALA A 31 31.17 -12.70 -18.51
C ALA A 31 30.68 -12.80 -17.06
N LEU A 32 31.58 -13.10 -16.12
CA LEU A 32 31.30 -13.06 -14.68
C LEU A 32 31.10 -11.62 -14.20
N GLY A 33 31.94 -10.68 -14.66
CA GLY A 33 31.76 -9.25 -14.39
C GLY A 33 30.39 -8.72 -14.81
N LYS A 34 29.91 -9.10 -16.01
CA LYS A 34 28.57 -8.74 -16.50
C LYS A 34 27.47 -9.36 -15.62
N ALA A 35 27.59 -10.65 -15.26
CA ALA A 35 26.61 -11.31 -14.41
C ALA A 35 26.52 -10.68 -13.01
N ARG A 36 27.66 -10.22 -12.46
CA ARG A 36 27.69 -9.46 -11.19
C ARG A 36 26.96 -8.12 -11.30
N GLN A 37 27.16 -7.38 -12.39
CA GLN A 37 26.47 -6.10 -12.61
C GLN A 37 24.95 -6.28 -12.73
N GLU A 38 24.51 -7.31 -13.47
CA GLU A 38 23.08 -7.65 -13.56
C GLU A 38 22.51 -8.03 -12.17
N LEU A 39 23.27 -8.77 -11.35
CA LEU A 39 22.87 -9.08 -9.98
C LEU A 39 22.79 -7.83 -9.10
N ALA A 40 23.73 -6.89 -9.25
CA ALA A 40 23.73 -5.63 -8.51
C ALA A 40 22.50 -4.77 -8.81
N ALA A 41 22.09 -4.72 -10.09
CA ALA A 41 20.87 -4.01 -10.50
C ALA A 41 19.64 -4.61 -9.83
N LEU A 42 19.46 -5.94 -9.91
CA LEU A 42 18.35 -6.64 -9.27
C LEU A 42 18.31 -6.47 -7.74
N VAL A 43 19.48 -6.42 -7.09
CA VAL A 43 19.56 -6.18 -5.64
C VAL A 43 19.19 -4.74 -5.28
N ALA A 44 19.57 -3.76 -6.11
CA ALA A 44 19.22 -2.36 -5.90
C ALA A 44 17.70 -2.13 -6.03
N ASP A 45 17.07 -2.76 -7.02
CA ASP A 45 15.61 -2.69 -7.23
C ASP A 45 14.83 -3.32 -6.05
N LEU A 46 15.44 -4.29 -5.37
CA LEU A 46 14.85 -4.98 -4.22
C LEU A 46 15.13 -4.31 -2.85
N ASP A 47 15.97 -3.26 -2.78
CA ASP A 47 16.42 -2.70 -1.50
C ASP A 47 15.28 -1.93 -0.77
N PRO A 48 14.86 -2.37 0.43
CA PRO A 48 13.76 -1.75 1.18
C PRO A 48 14.07 -0.34 1.68
N THR A 49 15.32 0.13 1.61
CA THR A 49 15.69 1.49 2.01
C THR A 49 15.09 2.53 1.06
N ALA A 50 14.99 2.21 -0.24
CA ALA A 50 14.27 3.00 -1.23
C ALA A 50 12.76 3.07 -0.93
N GLU A 51 12.15 1.96 -0.46
CA GLU A 51 10.75 1.94 -0.03
C GLU A 51 10.50 2.69 1.29
N ARG A 52 11.46 2.70 2.23
CA ARG A 52 11.35 3.40 3.52
C ARG A 52 11.40 4.91 3.36
N GLN A 53 12.23 5.43 2.45
CA GLN A 53 12.28 6.87 2.14
C GLN A 53 10.93 7.37 1.60
N GLN A 54 10.18 6.53 0.87
CA GLN A 54 8.85 6.86 0.35
C GLN A 54 7.71 6.71 1.39
N ARG A 55 7.93 5.96 2.47
CA ARG A 55 6.91 5.65 3.51
C ARG A 55 7.06 6.46 4.80
N ALA A 56 7.99 7.43 4.84
CA ALA A 56 8.22 8.27 6.02
C ALA A 56 7.06 9.23 6.37
N THR A 57 5.97 9.24 5.58
CA THR A 57 4.67 9.77 6.00
C THR A 57 3.83 8.62 6.54
N THR A 58 3.77 8.49 7.87
CA THR A 58 2.79 7.62 8.55
C THR A 58 1.39 7.97 8.03
N PRO A 59 0.73 7.11 7.22
CA PRO A 59 -0.62 7.41 6.78
C PRO A 59 -1.55 7.23 7.97
N ALA A 60 -2.48 8.17 8.18
CA ALA A 60 -3.58 7.99 9.11
C ALA A 60 -4.25 6.63 8.85
N LYS A 61 -4.67 5.92 9.92
CA LYS A 61 -5.33 4.62 9.80
C LYS A 61 -6.51 4.75 8.82
N PRO A 62 -6.59 3.97 7.74
CA PRO A 62 -7.60 4.13 6.69
C PRO A 62 -9.05 4.13 7.20
N GLY A 63 -9.33 3.44 8.31
CA GLY A 63 -10.66 3.44 8.94
C GLY A 63 -11.04 4.74 9.65
N ALA A 64 -10.08 5.54 10.09
CA ALA A 64 -10.35 6.83 10.74
C ALA A 64 -10.76 7.89 9.71
N VAL A 65 -10.06 7.96 8.57
CA VAL A 65 -10.36 8.89 7.47
C VAL A 65 -11.72 8.60 6.84
N LYS A 66 -12.05 7.31 6.64
CA LYS A 66 -13.38 6.91 6.15
C LYS A 66 -14.51 7.30 7.11
N LYS A 67 -14.28 7.20 8.42
CA LYS A 67 -15.28 7.59 9.42
C LYS A 67 -15.51 9.10 9.41
N GLU A 68 -14.43 9.88 9.41
CA GLU A 68 -14.48 11.34 9.37
C GLU A 68 -15.17 11.86 8.10
N THR A 69 -14.84 11.31 6.94
CA THR A 69 -15.51 11.65 5.66
C THR A 69 -16.99 11.29 5.67
N LYS A 70 -17.38 10.17 6.30
CA LYS A 70 -18.80 9.80 6.47
C LYS A 70 -19.56 10.77 7.36
N GLU A 71 -18.96 11.17 8.48
CA GLU A 71 -19.56 12.12 9.42
C GLU A 71 -19.75 13.49 8.75
N LYS A 72 -18.72 13.98 8.06
CA LYS A 72 -18.78 15.24 7.30
C LYS A 72 -19.82 15.20 6.18
N LEU A 73 -19.92 14.09 5.45
CA LEU A 73 -20.95 13.92 4.42
C LEU A 73 -22.36 13.95 5.02
N ALA A 74 -22.59 13.24 6.12
CA ALA A 74 -23.90 13.20 6.78
C ALA A 74 -24.31 14.56 7.35
N GLU A 75 -23.37 15.32 7.93
CA GLU A 75 -23.62 16.68 8.43
C GLU A 75 -24.05 17.63 7.31
N ARG A 76 -23.27 17.67 6.22
CA ARG A 76 -23.57 18.54 5.06
C ARG A 76 -24.88 18.16 4.37
N ALA A 77 -25.12 16.86 4.22
CA ALA A 77 -26.34 16.37 3.61
C ALA A 77 -27.58 16.66 4.47
N ALA A 78 -27.48 16.62 5.80
CA ALA A 78 -28.60 16.93 6.69
C ALA A 78 -29.00 18.41 6.61
N ALA A 79 -28.04 19.32 6.48
CA ALA A 79 -28.33 20.74 6.29
C ALA A 79 -29.12 20.99 4.99
N VAL A 80 -28.69 20.38 3.88
CA VAL A 80 -29.37 20.49 2.58
C VAL A 80 -30.73 19.78 2.60
N ALA A 81 -30.84 18.63 3.25
CA ALA A 81 -32.09 17.90 3.42
C ALA A 81 -33.13 18.73 4.19
N ALA A 82 -32.74 19.40 5.28
CA ALA A 82 -33.63 20.26 6.05
C ALA A 82 -34.14 21.46 5.23
N ALA A 83 -33.28 22.09 4.43
CA ALA A 83 -33.69 23.19 3.55
C ALA A 83 -34.67 22.72 2.46
N LEU A 84 -34.37 21.58 1.82
CA LEU A 84 -35.29 20.97 0.85
C LEU A 84 -36.63 20.56 1.45
N LEU A 85 -36.63 20.07 2.70
CA LEU A 85 -37.85 19.71 3.42
C LEU A 85 -38.72 20.96 3.68
N ALA A 86 -38.11 22.05 4.14
CA ALA A 86 -38.80 23.32 4.36
C ALA A 86 -39.35 23.90 3.05
N LEU A 87 -38.60 23.81 1.94
CA LEU A 87 -39.08 24.18 0.62
C LEU A 87 -40.24 23.28 0.15
N ALA A 88 -40.18 21.99 0.43
CA ALA A 88 -41.25 21.06 0.08
C ALA A 88 -42.56 21.39 0.81
N ASP A 89 -42.48 21.78 2.08
CA ASP A 89 -43.63 22.25 2.86
C ASP A 89 -44.23 23.54 2.26
N GLU A 90 -43.39 24.50 1.89
CA GLU A 90 -43.83 25.75 1.23
C GLU A 90 -44.56 25.48 -0.08
N LEU A 91 -44.04 24.56 -0.90
CA LEU A 91 -44.59 24.19 -2.20
C LEU A 91 -45.73 23.17 -2.12
N ASN A 92 -46.01 22.61 -0.94
CA ASN A 92 -46.88 21.43 -0.76
C ASN A 92 -46.49 20.22 -1.66
N ASP A 93 -45.19 20.03 -1.91
CA ASP A 93 -44.68 18.93 -2.74
C ASP A 93 -44.33 17.70 -1.88
N ILE A 94 -45.28 16.76 -1.80
CA ILE A 94 -45.14 15.51 -1.05
C ILE A 94 -43.94 14.68 -1.51
N ARG A 95 -43.58 14.74 -2.81
CA ARG A 95 -42.45 13.97 -3.35
C ARG A 95 -41.13 14.56 -2.88
N LEU A 96 -40.98 15.88 -2.98
CA LEU A 96 -39.79 16.57 -2.49
C LEU A 96 -39.64 16.40 -0.97
N HIS A 97 -40.75 16.42 -0.24
CA HIS A 97 -40.76 16.18 1.20
C HIS A 97 -40.25 14.77 1.53
N THR A 98 -40.78 13.74 0.87
CA THR A 98 -40.37 12.35 1.10
C THR A 98 -38.89 12.12 0.73
N ASP A 99 -38.43 12.74 -0.34
CA ASP A 99 -37.04 12.63 -0.81
C ASP A 99 -36.04 13.35 0.13
N SER A 100 -36.53 14.28 0.96
CA SER A 100 -35.68 15.17 1.79
C SER A 100 -35.80 14.93 3.29
N ASP A 101 -36.64 13.99 3.72
CA ASP A 101 -36.88 13.66 5.14
C ASP A 101 -35.73 12.82 5.73
N TYR A 102 -34.57 13.46 5.92
CA TYR A 102 -33.37 12.84 6.48
C TYR A 102 -32.70 13.69 7.55
N THR A 103 -32.57 13.11 8.74
CA THR A 103 -31.73 13.64 9.81
C THR A 103 -30.28 13.18 9.67
N GLU A 104 -29.35 13.96 10.20
CA GLU A 104 -27.93 13.60 10.25
C GLU A 104 -27.69 12.22 10.88
N ARG A 105 -28.40 11.92 11.97
CA ARG A 105 -28.29 10.62 12.67
C ARG A 105 -28.74 9.46 11.78
N GLN A 106 -29.79 9.64 10.98
CA GLN A 106 -30.24 8.62 10.02
C GLN A 106 -29.17 8.44 8.93
N LEU A 107 -28.67 9.53 8.35
CA LEU A 107 -27.64 9.51 7.31
C LEU A 107 -26.34 8.82 7.78
N ARG A 108 -25.85 9.14 8.98
CA ARG A 108 -24.67 8.50 9.58
C ARG A 108 -24.84 6.98 9.74
N ARG A 109 -26.08 6.50 9.90
CA ARG A 109 -26.40 5.07 10.09
C ARG A 109 -26.69 4.33 8.78
N GLN A 110 -26.85 5.05 7.67
CA GLN A 110 -27.07 4.40 6.38
C GLN A 110 -25.85 3.56 5.96
N PRO A 111 -26.08 2.43 5.26
CA PRO A 111 -25.02 1.73 4.54
C PRO A 111 -24.31 2.68 3.58
N ASP A 112 -23.01 2.46 3.34
CA ASP A 112 -22.20 3.41 2.56
C ASP A 112 -22.71 3.61 1.12
N ALA A 113 -23.28 2.56 0.52
CA ALA A 113 -23.90 2.63 -0.82
C ALA A 113 -25.20 3.45 -0.81
N ASP A 114 -26.04 3.26 0.21
CA ASP A 114 -27.29 4.00 0.38
C ASP A 114 -27.04 5.46 0.73
N LEU A 115 -26.05 5.75 1.59
CA LEU A 115 -25.65 7.11 1.91
C LEU A 115 -25.24 7.89 0.65
N LEU A 116 -24.44 7.28 -0.24
CA LEU A 116 -24.09 7.91 -1.51
C LEU A 116 -25.31 8.14 -2.40
N ARG A 117 -26.18 7.14 -2.54
CA ARG A 117 -27.39 7.27 -3.37
C ARG A 117 -28.29 8.39 -2.85
N ILE A 118 -28.53 8.44 -1.55
CA ILE A 118 -29.35 9.46 -0.90
C ILE A 118 -28.73 10.84 -1.07
N THR A 119 -27.44 11.00 -0.78
CA THR A 119 -26.76 12.30 -0.86
C THR A 119 -26.62 12.82 -2.29
N HIS A 120 -26.45 11.95 -3.29
CA HIS A 120 -26.56 12.33 -4.71
C HIS A 120 -27.96 12.81 -5.07
N ASN A 121 -28.99 12.12 -4.59
CA ASN A 121 -30.37 12.54 -4.83
C ASN A 121 -30.66 13.91 -4.18
N LEU A 122 -30.26 14.11 -2.93
CA LEU A 122 -30.38 15.40 -2.24
C LEU A 122 -29.63 16.52 -2.97
N HIS A 123 -28.39 16.29 -3.39
CA HIS A 123 -27.63 17.27 -4.16
C HIS A 123 -28.32 17.61 -5.49
N GLN A 124 -28.83 16.61 -6.21
CA GLN A 124 -29.57 16.83 -7.45
C GLN A 124 -30.84 17.65 -7.22
N ARG A 125 -31.67 17.27 -6.24
CA ARG A 125 -32.88 18.02 -5.86
C ARG A 125 -32.54 19.46 -5.48
N ALA A 126 -31.49 19.66 -4.68
CA ALA A 126 -31.05 21.00 -4.30
C ALA A 126 -30.53 21.83 -5.48
N THR A 127 -29.89 21.19 -6.45
CA THR A 127 -29.47 21.86 -7.69
C THR A 127 -30.68 22.26 -8.54
N ASP A 128 -31.68 21.37 -8.66
CA ASP A 128 -32.91 21.64 -9.41
C ASP A 128 -33.72 22.80 -8.80
N HIS A 129 -33.64 22.98 -7.47
CA HIS A 129 -34.32 24.03 -6.71
C HIS A 129 -33.40 25.16 -6.22
N ALA A 130 -32.21 25.33 -6.81
CA ALA A 130 -31.18 26.21 -6.29
C ALA A 130 -31.61 27.68 -6.14
N GLN A 131 -32.48 28.18 -7.02
CA GLN A 131 -33.01 29.55 -6.94
C GLN A 131 -33.86 29.75 -5.68
N ALA A 132 -34.82 28.85 -5.43
CA ALA A 132 -35.68 28.93 -4.25
C ALA A 132 -34.91 28.69 -2.94
N LEU A 133 -33.93 27.77 -2.97
CA LEU A 133 -33.06 27.53 -1.81
C LEU A 133 -32.16 28.74 -1.49
N ALA A 134 -31.75 29.51 -2.49
CA ALA A 134 -30.98 30.74 -2.27
C ALA A 134 -31.80 31.80 -1.52
N GLU A 135 -33.12 31.86 -1.75
CA GLU A 135 -34.04 32.74 -1.01
C GLU A 135 -34.19 32.31 0.46
N GLN A 136 -33.99 31.02 0.76
CA GLN A 136 -33.93 30.47 2.11
C GLN A 136 -32.54 30.61 2.77
N GLY A 137 -31.58 31.22 2.09
CA GLY A 137 -30.22 31.44 2.60
C GLY A 137 -29.24 30.30 2.33
N VAL A 138 -29.63 29.27 1.58
CA VAL A 138 -28.70 28.21 1.14
C VAL A 138 -27.78 28.77 0.07
N THR A 139 -26.48 28.69 0.31
CA THR A 139 -25.52 29.28 -0.62
C THR A 139 -25.06 28.26 -1.67
N ALA A 140 -24.64 28.76 -2.84
CA ALA A 140 -23.98 27.91 -3.85
C ALA A 140 -22.73 27.20 -3.29
N GLN A 141 -22.06 27.82 -2.30
CA GLN A 141 -20.93 27.23 -1.61
C GLN A 141 -21.34 25.97 -0.81
N GLU A 142 -22.51 25.97 -0.17
CA GLU A 142 -23.00 24.81 0.59
C GLU A 142 -23.30 23.60 -0.31
N LEU A 143 -23.85 23.84 -1.51
CA LEU A 143 -24.05 22.78 -2.51
C LEU A 143 -22.72 22.23 -3.03
N SER A 144 -21.76 23.13 -3.30
CA SER A 144 -20.40 22.73 -3.67
C SER A 144 -19.70 21.94 -2.55
N ASP A 145 -19.88 22.33 -1.29
CA ASP A 145 -19.32 21.63 -0.12
C ASP A 145 -19.94 20.24 0.05
N LEU A 146 -21.24 20.09 -0.20
CA LEU A 146 -21.91 18.79 -0.23
C LEU A 146 -21.35 17.90 -1.35
N GLN A 147 -21.22 18.44 -2.57
CA GLN A 147 -20.64 17.71 -3.70
C GLN A 147 -19.20 17.26 -3.43
N ALA A 148 -18.39 18.14 -2.82
CA ALA A 148 -17.02 17.81 -2.42
C ALA A 148 -17.01 16.70 -1.35
N ALA A 149 -17.92 16.74 -0.38
CA ALA A 149 -18.04 15.70 0.64
C ALA A 149 -18.47 14.34 0.04
N ILE A 150 -19.37 14.34 -0.95
CA ILE A 150 -19.79 13.14 -1.69
C ILE A 150 -18.58 12.52 -2.39
N GLN A 151 -17.81 13.32 -3.13
CA GLN A 151 -16.62 12.85 -3.85
C GLN A 151 -15.55 12.29 -2.91
N ALA A 152 -15.26 12.99 -1.81
CA ALA A 152 -14.29 12.53 -0.82
C ALA A 152 -14.68 11.17 -0.22
N PHE A 153 -15.96 10.98 0.13
CA PHE A 153 -16.44 9.71 0.66
C PHE A 153 -16.42 8.58 -0.39
N GLN A 154 -16.72 8.87 -1.66
CA GLN A 154 -16.58 7.92 -2.77
C GLN A 154 -15.14 7.45 -2.95
N GLN A 155 -14.18 8.39 -2.92
CA GLN A 155 -12.76 8.07 -3.05
C GLN A 155 -12.31 7.12 -1.95
N GLU A 156 -12.66 7.38 -0.69
CA GLU A 156 -12.33 6.50 0.45
C GLU A 156 -12.91 5.08 0.33
N GLN A 157 -13.99 4.87 -0.42
CA GLN A 157 -14.52 3.52 -0.68
C GLN A 157 -13.70 2.73 -1.70
N THR A 158 -13.03 3.41 -2.63
CA THR A 158 -12.20 2.79 -3.68
C THR A 158 -10.75 2.60 -3.24
N THR A 159 -10.25 3.45 -2.34
CA THR A 159 -8.88 3.43 -1.80
C THR A 159 -8.40 2.06 -1.28
N PRO A 160 -9.20 1.27 -0.54
CA PRO A 160 -8.77 -0.06 -0.08
C PRO A 160 -8.52 -1.04 -1.22
N ARG A 161 -9.35 -1.03 -2.27
CA ARG A 161 -9.23 -1.93 -3.42
C ARG A 161 -7.98 -1.61 -4.24
N THR A 162 -7.71 -0.33 -4.48
CA THR A 162 -6.50 0.13 -5.18
C THR A 162 -5.24 -0.25 -4.40
N ARG A 163 -5.21 0.02 -3.08
CA ARG A 163 -4.07 -0.38 -2.23
C ARG A 163 -3.82 -1.89 -2.21
N MET A 164 -4.88 -2.71 -2.26
CA MET A 164 -4.74 -4.17 -2.35
C MET A 164 -4.21 -4.62 -3.72
N ALA A 165 -4.69 -4.02 -4.80
CA ALA A 165 -4.21 -4.29 -6.16
C ALA A 165 -2.73 -3.91 -6.30
N ASP A 166 -2.35 -2.71 -5.87
CA ASP A 166 -0.96 -2.23 -5.84
C ASP A 166 -0.08 -3.11 -4.96
N GLY A 167 -0.61 -3.53 -3.80
CA GLY A 167 0.08 -4.45 -2.90
C GLY A 167 0.31 -5.83 -3.51
N LYS A 168 -0.60 -6.30 -4.37
CA LYS A 168 -0.45 -7.57 -5.10
C LYS A 168 0.53 -7.44 -6.26
N ALA A 169 0.44 -6.36 -7.05
CA ALA A 169 1.36 -6.08 -8.17
C ALA A 169 2.81 -5.95 -7.67
N ARG A 170 3.05 -5.13 -6.65
CA ARG A 170 4.38 -5.00 -6.02
C ARG A 170 4.90 -6.32 -5.45
N LYS A 171 4.02 -7.15 -4.87
CA LYS A 171 4.41 -8.49 -4.40
C LYS A 171 4.75 -9.43 -5.56
N GLN A 172 4.13 -9.28 -6.72
CA GLN A 172 4.43 -10.08 -7.91
C GLN A 172 5.77 -9.67 -8.52
N GLU A 173 6.04 -8.36 -8.62
CA GLU A 173 7.31 -7.79 -9.07
C GLU A 173 8.47 -8.27 -8.19
N ILE A 174 8.39 -8.06 -6.87
CA ILE A 174 9.41 -8.55 -5.91
C ILE A 174 9.67 -10.07 -6.06
N ASN A 175 8.63 -10.86 -6.35
CA ASN A 175 8.79 -12.30 -6.57
C ASN A 175 9.43 -12.62 -7.92
N ALA A 176 9.19 -11.82 -8.96
CA ALA A 176 9.83 -11.96 -10.25
C ALA A 176 11.33 -11.64 -10.13
N ASP A 177 11.68 -10.51 -9.54
CA ASP A 177 13.07 -10.05 -9.40
C ASP A 177 13.89 -11.02 -8.54
N LEU A 178 13.31 -11.53 -7.43
CA LEU A 178 13.98 -12.56 -6.62
C LEU A 178 14.18 -13.87 -7.38
N ARG A 179 13.27 -14.25 -8.28
CA ARG A 179 13.44 -15.44 -9.13
C ARG A 179 14.50 -15.21 -10.19
N GLU A 180 14.52 -14.04 -10.80
CA GLU A 180 15.51 -13.66 -11.81
C GLU A 180 16.91 -13.64 -11.20
N ALA A 181 17.10 -12.98 -10.05
CA ALA A 181 18.37 -12.96 -9.33
C ALA A 181 18.82 -14.38 -8.93
N SER A 182 17.88 -15.23 -8.49
CA SER A 182 18.18 -16.63 -8.16
C SER A 182 18.60 -17.45 -9.38
N ALA A 183 17.96 -17.22 -10.54
CA ALA A 183 18.28 -17.88 -11.79
C ALA A 183 19.64 -17.41 -12.33
N LEU A 184 19.93 -16.11 -12.26
CA LEU A 184 21.21 -15.53 -12.64
C LEU A 184 22.36 -16.14 -11.85
N LEU A 185 22.19 -16.25 -10.52
CA LEU A 185 23.19 -16.91 -9.67
C LEU A 185 23.40 -18.37 -10.08
N ARG A 186 22.32 -19.16 -10.21
CA ARG A 186 22.40 -20.60 -10.50
C ARG A 186 22.95 -20.92 -11.89
N ASN A 187 22.49 -20.17 -12.89
CA ASN A 187 22.73 -20.51 -14.29
C ASN A 187 24.03 -19.90 -14.82
N ARG A 188 24.54 -18.84 -14.18
CA ARG A 188 25.74 -18.12 -14.63
C ARG A 188 26.82 -18.06 -13.56
N ILE A 189 26.56 -17.38 -12.44
CA ILE A 189 27.62 -17.06 -11.46
C ILE A 189 28.16 -18.35 -10.83
N ASP A 190 27.29 -19.26 -10.36
CA ASP A 190 27.70 -20.55 -9.80
C ASP A 190 28.55 -21.37 -10.78
N LYS A 191 28.25 -21.30 -12.09
CA LYS A 191 28.98 -22.04 -13.13
C LYS A 191 30.37 -21.45 -13.37
N PHE A 192 30.49 -20.13 -13.36
CA PHE A 192 31.79 -19.48 -13.47
C PHE A 192 32.65 -19.71 -12.23
N LEU A 193 32.05 -19.77 -11.04
CA LEU A 193 32.76 -19.91 -9.77
C LEU A 193 33.48 -21.26 -9.61
N ILE A 194 33.04 -22.31 -10.31
CA ILE A 194 33.71 -23.64 -10.30
C ILE A 194 35.19 -23.54 -10.68
N ARG A 195 35.54 -22.65 -11.63
CA ARG A 195 36.93 -22.52 -12.09
C ARG A 195 37.88 -21.95 -11.03
N TYR A 196 37.33 -21.30 -10.01
CA TYR A 196 38.09 -20.71 -8.90
C TYR A 196 38.24 -21.67 -7.72
N GLN A 197 37.59 -22.84 -7.75
CA GLN A 197 37.63 -23.81 -6.65
C GLN A 197 39.04 -24.29 -6.28
N ARG A 198 39.90 -24.50 -7.28
CA ARG A 198 41.29 -24.95 -7.09
C ARG A 198 42.30 -23.80 -6.97
N PRO A 199 42.31 -22.80 -7.89
CA PRO A 199 43.31 -21.75 -7.82
C PRO A 199 43.04 -20.75 -6.68
N GLU A 200 41.78 -20.50 -6.34
CA GLU A 200 41.37 -19.49 -5.34
C GLU A 200 40.36 -20.07 -4.33
N PRO A 201 40.77 -21.08 -3.52
CA PRO A 201 39.86 -21.82 -2.66
C PRO A 201 39.18 -20.96 -1.59
N GLN A 202 39.85 -19.92 -1.09
CA GLN A 202 39.28 -18.99 -0.12
C GLN A 202 38.11 -18.20 -0.70
N PHE A 203 38.27 -17.65 -1.90
CA PHE A 203 37.20 -16.95 -2.62
C PHE A 203 36.01 -17.86 -2.89
N HIS A 204 36.27 -19.06 -3.40
CA HIS A 204 35.21 -20.03 -3.69
C HIS A 204 34.43 -20.43 -2.42
N THR A 205 35.12 -20.69 -1.31
CA THR A 205 34.46 -21.00 -0.02
C THR A 205 33.67 -19.81 0.51
N ALA A 206 34.21 -18.59 0.48
CA ALA A 206 33.49 -17.38 0.91
C ALA A 206 32.21 -17.17 0.09
N TYR A 207 32.28 -17.40 -1.22
CA TYR A 207 31.10 -17.35 -2.11
C TYR A 207 30.07 -18.40 -1.74
N GLN A 208 30.47 -19.66 -1.52
CA GLN A 208 29.56 -20.73 -1.13
C GLN A 208 28.88 -20.45 0.21
N SER A 209 29.62 -19.92 1.20
CA SER A 209 29.06 -19.49 2.48
C SER A 209 28.03 -18.37 2.29
N ALA A 210 28.32 -17.38 1.44
CA ALA A 210 27.39 -16.29 1.15
C ALA A 210 26.12 -16.76 0.42
N ARG A 211 26.19 -17.85 -0.36
CA ARG A 211 25.05 -18.44 -1.08
C ARG A 211 24.07 -19.22 -0.19
N GLN A 212 24.45 -19.53 1.05
CA GLN A 212 23.54 -20.18 1.98
C GLN A 212 22.49 -19.17 2.47
N VAL A 213 21.21 -19.47 2.24
CA VAL A 213 20.12 -18.66 2.79
C VAL A 213 20.03 -18.93 4.29
N VAL A 214 20.62 -18.05 5.10
CA VAL A 214 20.45 -18.10 6.55
C VAL A 214 19.05 -17.59 6.89
N ASN A 215 18.11 -18.51 7.07
CA ASN A 215 16.83 -18.19 7.71
C ASN A 215 17.10 -17.90 9.19
N THR A 216 17.20 -16.63 9.58
CA THR A 216 17.35 -16.24 11.00
C THR A 216 16.03 -16.34 11.80
N ALA A 217 14.99 -16.96 11.23
CA ALA A 217 13.72 -17.17 11.91
C ALA A 217 13.84 -18.32 12.93
N ALA A 218 13.80 -17.93 14.21
CA ALA A 218 13.67 -18.76 15.41
C ALA A 218 14.86 -19.65 15.79
N ARG A 219 15.75 -19.11 16.63
CA ARG A 219 16.38 -19.91 17.68
C ARG A 219 15.41 -19.92 18.87
N PRO A 220 14.80 -21.06 19.26
CA PRO A 220 14.15 -21.15 20.56
C PRO A 220 15.20 -20.84 21.62
N ALA A 221 14.89 -19.94 22.54
CA ALA A 221 15.75 -19.69 23.69
C ALA A 221 16.01 -21.04 24.38
N ALA A 222 17.27 -21.46 24.40
CA ALA A 222 17.67 -22.64 25.14
C ALA A 222 17.28 -22.40 26.60
N LYS A 223 16.35 -23.21 27.13
CA LYS A 223 16.04 -23.23 28.55
C LYS A 223 17.33 -23.63 29.27
N THR A 224 17.98 -22.69 29.91
CA THR A 224 19.04 -22.96 30.88
C THR A 224 18.41 -23.68 32.05
N THR A 225 18.61 -25.00 32.12
CA THR A 225 18.34 -25.79 33.32
C THR A 225 19.22 -25.25 34.45
N PRO A 226 18.67 -24.81 35.60
CA PRO A 226 19.51 -24.44 36.73
C PRO A 226 20.21 -25.69 37.28
N ALA A 227 21.50 -25.55 37.58
CA ALA A 227 22.37 -26.59 38.13
C ALA A 227 21.86 -27.09 39.50
N PRO A 228 22.12 -28.36 39.87
CA PRO A 228 21.71 -28.89 41.16
C PRO A 228 22.49 -28.21 42.29
N VAL A 229 21.77 -27.79 43.33
CA VAL A 229 22.35 -27.37 44.61
C VAL A 229 22.81 -28.65 45.32
N GLY A 230 24.05 -28.64 45.83
CA GLY A 230 24.71 -29.79 46.47
C GLY A 230 24.12 -30.20 47.80
#